data_AF-A0A8T3E562-F1
#
_entry.id   AF-A0A8T3E562-F1
#
_cell.length_a   1.000
_cell.length_b   1.000
_cell.length_c   1.000
_cell.angle_alpha   90.00
_cell.angle_beta   90.00
_cell.angle_gamma   90.00
#
_symmetry.space_group_name_H-M   'P 1'
#
loop_
_entity.id
_entity.type
_entity.pdbx_description
1 polymer ?
#
loop_
_entity_poly.entity_id
_entity_poly.type
_entity_poly.pdbx_seq_one_letter_code
_entity_poly.pdbx_strand_id
1 'polypeptide(L)'
;MEDKNGRFVLVYRGPCHTHKVQRLTESTSYSFRIQALNEAGEGPLSDVYTFTTPRSPPAALKAPRIERLDEHTCESMMGNSEFKQIYRGSATSHQVSGLQPNSEYRFRVCAVRHCQTPPDLTGPYSATATLSSQRVSEATAAATATGGGALSGAGPKGAEPGWASRGLSDEMCATLIIILFAVLSILIAFVIHYFVM
;
A
#
# COMPACT_ATOMS: atom_id res chain seq x y z
N MET A 1 23.40 24.17 28.87
CA MET A 1 23.55 23.62 27.52
C MET A 1 24.43 24.57 26.74
N GLU A 2 25.41 24.06 26.03
CA GLU A 2 26.32 24.89 25.24
C GLU A 2 25.60 25.49 24.01
N ASP A 3 25.77 26.79 23.79
CA ASP A 3 25.29 27.50 22.62
C ASP A 3 26.34 27.49 21.49
N LYS A 4 25.99 28.09 20.35
CA LYS A 4 26.87 28.16 19.16
C LYS A 4 28.16 28.94 19.40
N ASN A 5 28.22 29.74 20.47
CA ASN A 5 29.35 30.59 20.82
C ASN A 5 30.23 29.94 21.91
N GLY A 6 30.00 28.66 22.23
CA GLY A 6 30.70 27.93 23.29
C GLY A 6 30.29 28.35 24.70
N ARG A 7 29.19 29.09 24.86
CA ARG A 7 28.70 29.54 26.17
C ARG A 7 27.64 28.59 26.69
N PHE A 8 27.75 28.21 27.96
CA PHE A 8 26.71 27.41 28.62
C PHE A 8 25.54 28.30 29.04
N VAL A 9 24.36 28.05 28.45
CA VAL A 9 23.10 28.67 28.84
C VAL A 9 22.32 27.80 29.84
N LEU A 10 21.64 28.45 30.78
CA LEU A 10 20.75 27.80 31.75
C LEU A 10 19.47 27.34 31.05
N VAL A 11 19.19 26.04 31.08
CA VAL A 11 17.99 25.46 30.45
C VAL A 11 16.90 25.14 31.46
N TYR A 12 17.29 24.84 32.70
CA TYR A 12 16.36 24.50 33.77
C TYR A 12 16.95 24.84 35.14
N ARG A 13 16.11 25.36 36.03
CA ARG A 13 16.40 25.59 37.45
C ARG A 13 15.15 25.28 38.26
N GLY A 14 15.24 24.37 39.21
CA GLY A 14 14.12 23.96 40.04
C GLY A 14 14.44 22.71 40.85
N PRO A 15 13.49 22.25 41.70
CA PRO A 15 13.70 21.15 42.64
C PRO A 15 13.67 19.76 41.98
N CYS A 16 13.20 19.63 40.74
CA CYS A 16 13.13 18.34 40.06
C CYS A 16 14.52 17.82 39.67
N HIS A 17 14.76 16.55 39.94
CA HIS A 17 15.99 15.82 39.58
C HIS A 17 16.03 15.40 38.10
N THR A 18 14.92 15.56 37.38
CA THR A 18 14.78 15.20 35.97
C THR A 18 14.15 16.36 35.20
N HIS A 19 14.72 16.68 34.04
CA HIS A 19 14.19 17.69 33.13
C HIS A 19 14.30 17.21 31.68
N LYS A 20 13.21 17.35 30.90
CA LYS A 20 13.16 16.96 29.49
C LYS A 20 13.33 18.18 28.59
N VAL A 21 14.49 18.30 27.96
CA VAL A 21 14.74 19.31 26.93
C VAL A 21 14.09 18.85 25.61
N GLN A 22 13.31 19.73 24.97
CA GLN A 22 12.60 19.45 23.73
C GLN A 22 13.03 20.41 22.62
N ARG A 23 12.55 20.16 21.38
CA ARG A 23 12.83 20.98 20.19
C ARG A 23 14.33 21.08 19.87
N LEU A 24 15.06 20.02 20.17
CA LEU A 24 16.45 19.87 19.74
C LEU A 24 16.48 19.55 18.24
N THR A 25 17.53 20.01 17.57
CA THR A 25 17.77 19.68 16.16
C THR A 25 18.27 18.25 16.07
N GLU A 26 17.82 17.50 15.07
CA GLU A 26 18.31 16.13 14.82
C GLU A 26 19.79 16.13 14.44
N SER A 27 20.48 15.00 14.64
CA SER A 27 21.89 14.82 14.26
C SER A 27 22.83 15.91 14.80
N THR A 28 22.52 16.48 15.96
CA THR A 28 23.25 17.61 16.56
C THR A 28 23.78 17.20 17.92
N SER A 29 25.06 17.45 18.17
CA SER A 29 25.70 17.23 19.46
C SER A 29 25.43 18.40 20.40
N TYR A 30 25.05 18.09 21.62
CA TYR A 30 24.75 19.06 22.67
C TYR A 30 25.48 18.71 23.95
N SER A 31 26.13 19.72 24.53
CA SER A 31 26.94 19.56 25.72
C SER A 31 26.22 20.16 26.94
N PHE A 32 26.21 19.39 28.03
CA PHE A 32 25.48 19.67 29.26
C PHE A 32 26.42 19.57 30.45
N ARG A 33 26.15 20.42 31.44
CA ARG A 33 26.74 20.37 32.77
C ARG A 33 25.64 20.71 33.76
N ILE A 34 25.72 20.13 34.95
CA ILE A 34 24.72 20.27 36.01
C ILE A 34 25.43 20.80 37.25
N GLN A 35 24.71 21.58 38.04
CA GLN A 35 25.19 22.14 39.30
C GLN A 35 24.08 21.99 40.33
N ALA A 36 24.45 21.55 41.54
CA ALA A 36 23.52 21.52 42.66
C ALA A 36 23.35 22.92 43.26
N LEU A 37 22.15 23.25 43.72
CA LEU A 37 21.85 24.50 44.41
C LEU A 37 21.17 24.17 45.73
N ASN A 38 21.65 24.75 46.83
CA ASN A 38 21.02 24.70 48.15
C ASN A 38 20.87 26.11 48.73
N GLU A 39 20.35 26.22 49.96
CA GLU A 39 20.20 27.52 50.64
C GLU A 39 21.54 28.22 50.91
N ALA A 40 22.62 27.46 51.02
CA ALA A 40 23.97 27.99 51.21
C ALA A 40 24.61 28.51 49.91
N GLY A 41 24.02 28.22 48.75
CA GLY A 41 24.48 28.70 47.45
C GLY A 41 24.60 27.61 46.40
N GLU A 42 25.46 27.86 45.41
CA GLU A 42 25.67 26.95 44.28
C GLU A 42 26.88 26.05 44.53
N GLY A 43 26.72 24.74 44.32
CA GLY A 43 27.80 23.76 44.40
C GLY A 43 28.74 23.79 43.19
N PRO A 44 29.72 22.88 43.11
CA PRO A 44 30.55 22.76 41.92
C PRO A 44 29.75 22.28 40.70
N LEU A 45 30.23 22.64 39.52
CA LEU A 45 29.72 22.11 38.25
C LEU A 45 30.19 20.67 38.04
N SER A 46 29.33 19.85 37.45
CA SER A 46 29.70 18.52 36.95
C SER A 46 30.64 18.62 35.75
N ASP A 47 31.21 17.46 35.38
CA ASP A 47 31.84 17.28 34.08
C ASP A 47 30.86 17.57 32.93
N VAL A 48 31.43 17.88 31.77
CA VAL A 48 30.66 18.14 30.55
C VAL A 48 30.28 16.81 29.90
N TYR A 49 28.99 16.56 29.80
CA TYR A 49 28.43 15.41 29.08
C TYR A 49 27.90 15.85 27.73
N THR A 50 28.36 15.19 26.67
CA THR A 50 27.93 15.47 25.29
C THR A 50 27.02 14.36 24.79
N PHE A 51 25.83 14.73 24.34
CA PHE A 51 24.85 13.82 23.75
C PHE A 51 24.53 14.26 22.34
N THR A 52 24.50 13.32 21.40
CA THR A 52 24.10 13.56 20.02
C THR A 52 22.67 13.10 19.82
N THR A 53 21.80 14.00 19.34
CA THR A 53 20.43 13.63 19.00
C THR A 53 20.40 12.64 17.83
N PRO A 54 19.53 11.61 17.88
CA PRO A 54 19.42 10.65 16.78
C PRO A 54 18.87 11.31 15.53
N ARG A 55 19.12 10.68 14.37
CA ARG A 55 18.46 11.02 13.11
C ARG A 55 17.04 10.45 13.11
N SER A 56 16.07 11.22 12.60
CA SER A 56 14.71 10.72 12.41
C SER A 56 14.56 10.06 11.02
N PRO A 57 13.76 8.99 10.90
CA PRO A 57 13.37 8.48 9.59
C PRO A 57 12.65 9.58 8.78
N PRO A 58 12.80 9.61 7.45
CA PRO A 58 12.03 10.51 6.59
C PRO A 58 10.52 10.40 6.85
N ALA A 59 9.79 11.48 6.61
CA ALA A 59 8.33 11.46 6.66
C ALA A 59 7.74 10.53 5.59
N ALA A 60 6.51 10.07 5.83
CA ALA A 60 5.76 9.25 4.87
C ALA A 60 5.55 10.02 3.55
N LEU A 61 5.81 9.34 2.44
CA LEU A 61 5.49 9.88 1.12
C LEU A 61 3.99 9.73 0.82
N LYS A 62 3.46 10.59 -0.06
CA LYS A 62 2.13 10.41 -0.63
C LYS A 62 2.10 9.15 -1.50
N ALA A 63 0.90 8.57 -1.67
CA ALA A 63 0.73 7.44 -2.58
C ALA A 63 1.24 7.80 -3.99
N PRO A 64 1.93 6.87 -4.68
CA PRO A 64 2.42 7.12 -6.03
C PRO A 64 1.24 7.32 -6.98
N ARG A 65 1.40 8.21 -7.96
CA ARG A 65 0.46 8.32 -9.08
C ARG A 65 0.79 7.22 -10.09
N ILE A 66 -0.23 6.53 -10.57
CA ILE A 66 -0.08 5.44 -11.53
C ILE A 66 -0.77 5.86 -12.83
N GLU A 67 -0.02 5.88 -13.92
CA GLU A 67 -0.51 6.13 -15.27
C GLU A 67 -0.20 4.90 -16.14
N ARG A 68 -1.17 4.45 -16.95
CA ARG A 68 -1.03 3.27 -17.82
C ARG A 68 -0.56 3.74 -19.19
N LEU A 69 0.52 3.13 -19.70
CA LEU A 69 1.11 3.55 -20.97
C LEU A 69 0.75 2.66 -22.18
N ASP A 70 0.46 1.36 -22.02
CA ASP A 70 0.14 0.46 -23.16
C ASP A 70 -0.82 -0.69 -22.81
N GLU A 71 -1.63 -1.10 -23.79
CA GLU A 71 -2.65 -2.17 -23.73
C GLU A 71 -2.29 -3.32 -24.69
N HIS A 72 -1.63 -4.38 -24.20
CA HIS A 72 -1.44 -5.62 -24.97
C HIS A 72 -1.78 -6.86 -24.16
N THR A 73 -2.66 -7.68 -24.74
CA THR A 73 -3.33 -8.89 -24.23
C THR A 73 -2.42 -10.11 -24.31
N CYS A 74 -2.24 -10.87 -23.22
CA CYS A 74 -1.73 -12.26 -23.19
C CYS A 74 -2.08 -12.95 -21.87
N GLU A 75 -2.17 -14.28 -21.83
CA GLU A 75 -2.84 -15.05 -20.76
C GLU A 75 -2.00 -15.21 -19.46
N SER A 76 -2.70 -15.42 -18.33
CA SER A 76 -2.21 -15.21 -16.96
C SER A 76 -2.03 -16.52 -16.16
N MET A 77 -1.01 -16.54 -15.30
CA MET A 77 -0.94 -17.43 -14.13
C MET A 77 -0.81 -16.57 -12.86
N MET A 78 -1.72 -16.81 -11.92
CA MET A 78 -1.93 -16.06 -10.69
C MET A 78 -0.86 -16.38 -9.64
N GLY A 79 -0.33 -15.34 -8.97
CA GLY A 79 0.32 -15.53 -7.67
C GLY A 79 1.41 -14.52 -7.31
N ASN A 80 1.13 -13.65 -6.35
CA ASN A 80 1.77 -13.62 -5.02
C ASN A 80 1.38 -12.34 -4.25
N SER A 81 1.31 -12.43 -2.93
CA SER A 81 0.90 -11.34 -2.01
C SER A 81 2.09 -10.55 -1.46
N GLU A 82 3.28 -10.66 -2.07
CA GLU A 82 4.54 -10.12 -1.53
C GLU A 82 5.01 -8.88 -2.29
N PHE A 83 5.39 -7.82 -1.56
CA PHE A 83 5.96 -6.61 -2.16
C PHE A 83 7.44 -6.82 -2.50
N LYS A 84 7.79 -6.73 -3.77
CA LYS A 84 9.19 -6.75 -4.25
C LYS A 84 9.70 -5.32 -4.50
N GLN A 85 10.92 -5.02 -4.08
CA GLN A 85 11.57 -3.76 -4.45
C GLN A 85 11.91 -3.78 -5.94
N ILE A 86 11.28 -2.90 -6.72
CA ILE A 86 11.48 -2.78 -8.16
C ILE A 86 12.34 -1.56 -8.55
N TYR A 87 12.44 -0.56 -7.67
CA TYR A 87 13.18 0.67 -7.92
C TYR A 87 13.82 1.23 -6.63
N ARG A 88 15.05 1.72 -6.75
CA ARG A 88 15.75 2.51 -5.72
C ARG A 88 16.60 3.56 -6.43
N GLY A 89 16.30 4.83 -6.18
CA GLY A 89 17.02 5.95 -6.77
C GLY A 89 16.37 7.28 -6.42
N SER A 90 16.92 8.35 -6.98
CA SER A 90 16.44 9.72 -6.75
C SER A 90 15.34 10.17 -7.72
N ALA A 91 15.02 9.39 -8.76
CA ALA A 91 14.00 9.77 -9.72
C ALA A 91 12.60 9.66 -9.09
N THR A 92 11.73 10.61 -9.43
CA THR A 92 10.36 10.71 -8.91
C THR A 92 9.35 9.89 -9.70
N SER A 93 9.77 9.29 -10.82
CA SER A 93 8.96 8.45 -11.70
C SER A 93 9.77 7.23 -12.14
N HIS A 94 9.10 6.09 -12.22
CA HIS A 94 9.67 4.86 -12.73
C HIS A 94 8.63 4.12 -13.56
N GLN A 95 9.02 3.70 -14.76
CA GLN A 95 8.16 2.93 -15.65
C GLN A 95 8.33 1.44 -15.35
N VAL A 96 7.21 0.76 -15.12
CA VAL A 96 7.19 -0.68 -14.85
C VAL A 96 6.63 -1.37 -16.08
N SER A 97 7.45 -2.21 -16.71
CA SER A 97 7.10 -3.01 -17.89
C SER A 97 6.94 -4.49 -17.52
N GLY A 98 6.28 -5.27 -18.39
CA GLY A 98 6.10 -6.71 -18.18
C GLY A 98 5.08 -7.06 -17.10
N LEU A 99 4.12 -6.17 -16.84
CA LEU A 99 2.99 -6.44 -15.97
C LEU A 99 2.02 -7.41 -16.66
N GLN A 100 1.58 -8.42 -15.92
CA GLN A 100 0.62 -9.41 -16.37
C GLN A 100 -0.78 -8.78 -16.47
N PRO A 101 -1.50 -9.00 -17.57
CA PRO A 101 -2.85 -8.50 -17.71
C PRO A 101 -3.82 -9.25 -16.78
N ASN A 102 -4.98 -8.63 -16.52
CA ASN A 102 -6.00 -9.10 -15.57
C ASN A 102 -5.47 -9.35 -14.15
N SER A 103 -4.33 -8.77 -13.79
CA SER A 103 -3.77 -8.83 -12.45
C SER A 103 -3.96 -7.50 -11.73
N GLU A 104 -4.16 -7.57 -10.42
CA GLU A 104 -4.14 -6.42 -9.54
C GLU A 104 -2.71 -6.18 -9.07
N TYR A 105 -2.13 -5.03 -9.42
CA TYR A 105 -0.83 -4.61 -8.91
C TYR A 105 -0.99 -3.60 -7.78
N ARG A 106 -0.13 -3.73 -6.77
CA ARG A 106 -0.11 -2.88 -5.59
C ARG A 106 1.24 -2.19 -5.49
N PHE A 107 1.23 -0.87 -5.47
CA PHE A 107 2.43 -0.05 -5.41
C PHE A 107 2.45 0.79 -4.13
N ARG A 108 3.58 0.78 -3.43
CA ARG A 108 3.85 1.64 -2.28
C ARG A 108 5.29 2.16 -2.38
N VAL A 109 5.52 3.38 -1.91
CA VAL A 109 6.85 4.00 -1.93
C VAL A 109 7.23 4.41 -0.51
N CYS A 110 8.52 4.40 -0.20
CA CYS A 110 9.05 4.94 1.05
C CYS A 110 10.23 5.86 0.75
N ALA A 111 10.44 6.87 1.59
CA ALA A 111 11.63 7.70 1.51
C ALA A 111 12.78 7.04 2.28
N VAL A 112 13.98 7.09 1.72
CA VAL A 112 15.19 6.56 2.35
C VAL A 112 16.15 7.72 2.60
N ARG A 113 16.60 7.89 3.84
CA ARG A 113 17.64 8.84 4.18
C ARG A 113 18.99 8.14 4.10
N HIS A 114 19.79 8.55 3.13
CA HIS A 114 21.18 8.14 3.04
C HIS A 114 21.97 8.68 4.23
N CYS A 115 22.55 7.78 5.01
CA CYS A 115 23.38 8.13 6.16
C CYS A 115 24.85 7.88 5.83
N GLN A 116 25.73 8.76 6.32
CA GLN A 116 27.18 8.58 6.17
C GLN A 116 27.67 7.31 6.90
N THR A 117 26.92 6.87 7.91
CA THR A 117 27.12 5.62 8.65
C THR A 117 25.94 4.68 8.38
N PRO A 118 26.14 3.49 7.78
CA PRO A 118 25.07 2.53 7.56
C PRO A 118 24.52 1.99 8.89
N PRO A 119 23.25 1.53 8.94
CA PRO A 119 22.29 1.41 7.84
C PRO A 119 21.59 2.74 7.49
N ASP A 120 21.11 2.85 6.24
CA ASP A 120 20.24 3.94 5.81
C ASP A 120 18.92 3.91 6.60
N LEU A 121 18.36 5.09 6.89
CA LEU A 121 17.07 5.18 7.58
C LEU A 121 15.93 5.17 6.57
N THR A 122 15.20 4.07 6.52
CA THR A 122 13.96 3.94 5.74
C THR A 122 12.79 4.51 6.52
N GLY A 123 12.10 5.47 5.91
CA GLY A 123 10.84 6.03 6.41
C GLY A 123 9.66 5.07 6.24
N PRO A 124 8.50 5.42 6.79
CA PRO A 124 7.29 4.63 6.61
C PRO A 124 6.86 4.59 5.14
N TYR A 125 6.23 3.48 4.74
CA TYR A 125 5.64 3.34 3.42
C TYR A 125 4.41 4.24 3.25
N SER A 126 4.22 4.74 2.04
CA SER A 126 3.01 5.43 1.60
C SER A 126 1.79 4.51 1.65
N ALA A 127 0.60 5.10 1.53
CA ALA A 127 -0.59 4.33 1.18
C ALA A 127 -0.38 3.57 -0.13
N THR A 128 -1.01 2.39 -0.22
CA THR A 128 -0.94 1.51 -1.39
C THR A 128 -1.80 2.08 -2.51
N ALA A 129 -1.20 2.33 -3.67
CA ALA A 129 -1.92 2.60 -4.90
C ALA A 129 -2.14 1.28 -5.66
N THR A 130 -3.36 1.05 -6.13
CA THR A 130 -3.73 -0.17 -6.85
C THR A 130 -3.90 0.12 -8.34
N LEU A 131 -3.47 -0.84 -9.15
CA LEU A 131 -3.65 -0.82 -10.59
C LEU A 131 -4.32 -2.12 -11.01
N SER A 132 -5.57 -2.03 -11.47
CA SER A 132 -6.29 -3.14 -12.09
C SER A 132 -6.25 -2.99 -13.61
N SER A 133 -5.77 -4.03 -14.30
CA SER A 133 -5.85 -4.08 -15.76
C SER A 133 -7.23 -4.58 -16.18
N GLN A 134 -8.20 -3.66 -16.40
CA GLN A 134 -9.52 -4.03 -16.92
C GLN A 134 -9.48 -4.26 -18.43
N ARG A 135 -10.16 -5.31 -18.90
CA ARG A 135 -10.42 -5.60 -20.32
C ARG A 135 -11.44 -4.56 -20.83
N VAL A 136 -11.09 -3.73 -21.81
CA VAL A 136 -12.12 -3.03 -22.60
C VAL A 136 -12.71 -4.06 -23.55
N SER A 137 -13.92 -4.54 -23.27
CA SER A 137 -14.74 -5.17 -24.30
C SER A 137 -15.34 -4.05 -25.14
N GLU A 138 -14.87 -3.89 -26.38
CA GLU A 138 -15.55 -3.09 -27.39
C GLU A 138 -16.94 -3.65 -27.63
N ALA A 139 -17.94 -3.10 -26.95
CA ALA A 139 -19.30 -3.06 -27.45
C ALA A 139 -19.43 -1.74 -28.22
N THR A 140 -19.38 -1.84 -29.54
CA THR A 140 -19.65 -0.77 -30.48
C THR A 140 -21.00 -0.12 -30.18
N ALA A 141 -21.01 1.17 -29.85
CA ALA A 141 -22.16 2.04 -30.08
C ALA A 141 -21.69 3.49 -30.24
N ALA A 142 -21.40 3.85 -31.48
CA ALA A 142 -21.49 5.22 -31.93
C ALA A 142 -22.96 5.66 -31.91
N ALA A 143 -23.30 6.70 -31.15
CA ALA A 143 -24.36 7.66 -31.47
C ALA A 143 -24.35 8.84 -30.49
N THR A 144 -23.84 9.97 -30.99
CA THR A 144 -24.52 11.28 -31.06
C THR A 144 -25.26 11.84 -29.83
N ALA A 145 -24.91 13.10 -29.55
CA ALA A 145 -25.47 14.00 -28.56
C ALA A 145 -27.00 14.13 -28.49
N THR A 146 -27.45 14.55 -27.30
CA THR A 146 -28.57 15.50 -27.00
C THR A 146 -29.80 14.91 -26.29
N GLY A 147 -29.97 15.28 -25.00
CA GLY A 147 -31.21 15.82 -24.44
C GLY A 147 -32.38 14.91 -24.02
N GLY A 148 -32.60 14.80 -22.70
CA GLY A 148 -33.90 15.04 -22.04
C GLY A 148 -35.00 13.95 -22.00
N GLY A 149 -35.53 13.68 -20.80
CA GLY A 149 -36.99 13.51 -20.59
C GLY A 149 -37.59 12.11 -20.35
N ALA A 150 -37.78 11.75 -19.08
CA ALA A 150 -39.00 11.26 -18.40
C ALA A 150 -40.07 10.30 -19.06
N LEU A 151 -40.42 9.26 -18.26
CA LEU A 151 -41.75 8.64 -17.98
C LEU A 151 -42.39 7.54 -18.88
N SER A 152 -42.60 6.36 -18.24
CA SER A 152 -43.81 5.50 -18.15
C SER A 152 -44.50 4.87 -19.39
N GLY A 153 -44.70 3.53 -19.35
CA GLY A 153 -45.98 2.89 -19.73
C GLY A 153 -45.98 1.73 -20.77
N ALA A 154 -46.37 0.54 -20.30
CA ALA A 154 -47.13 -0.55 -20.95
C ALA A 154 -46.66 -1.27 -22.26
N GLY A 155 -46.62 -2.63 -22.24
CA GLY A 155 -46.45 -3.52 -23.41
C GLY A 155 -47.75 -3.80 -24.20
N PRO A 156 -47.92 -4.88 -25.02
CA PRO A 156 -47.01 -5.98 -25.44
C PRO A 156 -47.02 -6.29 -26.98
N LYS A 157 -46.49 -7.47 -27.39
CA LYS A 157 -46.35 -8.11 -28.74
C LYS A 157 -45.08 -7.71 -29.52
N GLY A 158 -44.24 -8.58 -30.06
CA GLY A 158 -44.24 -10.04 -30.26
C GLY A 158 -43.46 -10.32 -31.56
N ALA A 159 -42.43 -11.18 -31.50
CA ALA A 159 -41.86 -12.00 -32.59
C ALA A 159 -40.37 -12.34 -32.32
N GLU A 160 -40.08 -13.63 -32.09
CA GLU A 160 -38.77 -14.26 -32.23
C GLU A 160 -38.43 -14.50 -33.73
N PRO A 161 -37.32 -15.17 -34.15
CA PRO A 161 -36.11 -15.61 -33.44
C PRO A 161 -34.79 -15.17 -34.14
N GLY A 162 -33.70 -15.05 -33.39
CA GLY A 162 -32.40 -14.66 -33.93
C GLY A 162 -31.23 -15.36 -33.25
N TRP A 163 -30.99 -16.59 -33.69
CA TRP A 163 -29.87 -17.50 -33.44
C TRP A 163 -28.76 -17.03 -32.47
N ALA A 164 -28.76 -17.66 -31.30
CA ALA A 164 -27.71 -17.63 -30.31
C ALA A 164 -26.41 -18.33 -30.80
N SER A 165 -25.35 -17.57 -31.04
CA SER A 165 -23.98 -18.08 -30.97
C SER A 165 -23.45 -17.89 -29.55
N ARG A 166 -23.94 -18.76 -28.64
CA ARG A 166 -23.53 -18.85 -27.23
C ARG A 166 -22.15 -19.48 -27.15
N GLY A 167 -21.12 -18.66 -26.97
CA GLY A 167 -19.90 -19.12 -26.28
C GLY A 167 -20.32 -19.68 -24.93
N LEU A 168 -19.82 -20.87 -24.57
CA LEU A 168 -20.18 -21.58 -23.34
C LEU A 168 -19.78 -20.70 -22.14
N SER A 169 -20.75 -19.95 -21.63
CA SER A 169 -20.64 -19.17 -20.39
C SER A 169 -20.32 -20.13 -19.26
N ASP A 170 -19.44 -19.72 -18.36
CA ASP A 170 -18.97 -20.41 -17.15
C ASP A 170 -20.06 -21.21 -16.40
N GLU A 171 -21.31 -20.75 -16.48
CA GLU A 171 -22.53 -21.41 -16.00
C GLU A 171 -22.77 -22.81 -16.61
N MET A 172 -22.46 -23.02 -17.89
CA MET A 172 -22.57 -24.32 -18.55
C MET A 172 -21.50 -25.29 -18.08
N CYS A 173 -20.28 -24.82 -17.81
CA CYS A 173 -19.24 -25.65 -17.21
C CYS A 173 -19.60 -26.05 -15.78
N ALA A 174 -20.09 -25.11 -14.97
CA ALA A 174 -20.53 -25.38 -13.61
C ALA A 174 -21.71 -26.38 -13.58
N THR A 175 -22.71 -26.22 -14.45
CA THR A 175 -23.84 -27.15 -14.52
C THR A 175 -23.42 -28.56 -14.97
N LEU A 176 -22.50 -28.68 -15.91
CA LEU A 176 -21.94 -29.98 -16.32
C LEU A 176 -21.19 -30.68 -15.18
N ILE A 177 -20.40 -29.92 -14.40
CA ILE A 177 -19.68 -30.47 -13.24
C ILE A 177 -20.68 -30.97 -12.18
N ILE A 178 -21.75 -30.21 -11.92
CA ILE A 178 -22.79 -30.60 -10.95
C ILE A 178 -23.52 -31.87 -11.42
N ILE A 179 -23.91 -31.94 -12.69
CA ILE A 179 -24.59 -33.12 -13.25
C ILE A 179 -23.67 -34.35 -13.15
N LEU A 180 -22.40 -34.21 -13.50
CA LEU A 180 -21.42 -35.30 -13.40
C LEU A 180 -21.29 -35.83 -11.97
N PHE A 181 -21.19 -34.93 -10.98
CA PHE A 181 -21.07 -35.31 -9.57
C PHE A 181 -22.36 -35.96 -9.02
N ALA A 182 -23.53 -35.50 -9.47
CA ALA A 182 -24.81 -36.08 -9.12
C ALA A 182 -24.96 -37.50 -9.68
N VAL A 183 -24.59 -37.73 -10.94
CA VAL A 183 -24.64 -39.08 -11.54
C VAL A 183 -23.64 -40.01 -10.87
N LEU A 184 -22.42 -39.53 -10.59
CA LEU A 184 -21.39 -40.32 -9.91
C LEU A 184 -21.83 -40.73 -8.50
N SER A 185 -22.42 -39.82 -7.74
CA SER A 185 -22.90 -40.12 -6.39
C SER A 185 -24.05 -41.13 -6.38
N ILE A 186 -24.97 -41.06 -7.35
CA ILE A 186 -26.04 -42.06 -7.52
C ILE A 186 -25.45 -43.43 -7.87
N LEU A 187 -24.49 -43.49 -8.81
CA LEU A 187 -23.81 -44.75 -9.18
C LEU A 187 -23.10 -45.39 -7.98
N ILE A 188 -22.37 -44.60 -7.20
CA ILE A 188 -21.70 -45.07 -5.99
C ILE A 188 -22.72 -45.61 -4.99
N ALA A 189 -23.86 -44.93 -4.82
CA ALA A 189 -24.93 -45.40 -3.93
C ALA A 189 -25.50 -46.76 -4.39
N PHE A 190 -25.70 -46.96 -5.70
CA PHE A 190 -26.13 -48.26 -6.24
C PHE A 190 -25.09 -49.36 -6.05
N VAL A 191 -23.80 -49.06 -6.25
CA VAL A 191 -22.72 -50.02 -6.01
C VAL A 191 -22.68 -50.43 -4.54
N ILE A 192 -22.74 -49.47 -3.62
CA ILE A 192 -22.78 -49.77 -2.18
C ILE A 192 -24.03 -50.59 -1.84
N HIS A 193 -25.19 -50.24 -2.38
CA HIS A 193 -26.43 -50.99 -2.14
C HIS A 193 -26.35 -52.42 -2.66
N TYR A 194 -25.77 -52.63 -3.84
CA TYR A 194 -25.55 -53.95 -4.44
C TYR A 194 -24.57 -54.83 -3.66
N PHE A 195 -23.59 -54.22 -2.98
CA PHE A 195 -22.62 -54.97 -2.15
C PHE A 195 -23.11 -55.22 -0.72
N VAL A 196 -24.07 -54.44 -0.23
CA VAL A 196 -24.59 -54.51 1.14
C VAL A 196 -25.90 -55.31 1.25
N MET A 197 -26.64 -55.48 0.15
CA MET A 197 -27.74 -56.46 0.02
C MET A 197 -27.28 -57.73 -0.68
#